data_AF-A0A8J4WR55-F1
#
_entry.id   AF-A0A8J4WR55-F1
#
_cell.length_a   1.000
_cell.length_b   1.000
_cell.length_c   1.000
_cell.angle_alpha   90.00
_cell.angle_beta   90.00
_cell.angle_gamma   90.00
#
_symmetry.space_group_name_H-M   'P 1'
#
loop_
_entity.id
_entity.type
_entity.pdbx_description
1 polymer ?
#
loop_
_entity_poly.entity_id
_entity_poly.type
_entity_poly.pdbx_seq_one_letter_code
_entity_poly.pdbx_strand_id
1 'polypeptide(L)'
;MLLTFFHRLQNCLDSYERFCETHCCPICRAQDYEKRVIYFTKSAYYHKMAARIQAAWRACKARRQCVQLRKRATRPMDPKVCEQRLLHRIHGLSSSVIHLCRSGAHDDEVAQILREADQAMEQSESAMHQLDLKLNRMKHSEDVILSPTEWSHAWRSHLRRGTSTCPICLCTWTANRERVLLSCSHTFHKVCLERLELMRGQTSDDEQQPVIISCPICRWAGYRKLKIPGLDGLLLD
;
A
#
# COMPACT_ATOMS: atom_id res chain seq x y z
N MET A 1 26.82 10.86 40.57
CA MET A 1 25.77 11.15 39.56
C MET A 1 24.32 11.14 40.11
N LEU A 2 24.01 10.46 41.21
CA LEU A 2 22.66 10.50 41.82
C LEU A 2 22.38 11.81 42.60
N LEU A 3 23.41 12.37 43.25
CA LEU A 3 23.32 13.59 44.06
C LEU A 3 23.09 14.88 43.23
N THR A 4 23.69 14.97 42.03
CA THR A 4 23.57 16.18 41.18
C THR A 4 22.17 16.35 40.57
N PHE A 5 21.41 15.25 40.44
CA PHE A 5 20.03 15.28 39.94
C PHE A 5 19.00 15.40 41.06
N PHE A 6 19.35 14.97 42.28
CA PHE A 6 18.57 15.19 43.50
C PHE A 6 18.29 16.68 43.71
N HIS A 7 19.32 17.51 43.47
CA HIS A 7 19.23 18.95 43.54
C HIS A 7 18.25 19.55 42.51
N ARG A 8 18.14 18.98 41.30
CA ARG A 8 17.45 19.65 40.18
C ARG A 8 15.93 19.58 40.22
N LEU A 9 15.35 18.49 40.71
CA LEU A 9 13.89 18.34 40.88
C LEU A 9 13.39 19.10 42.10
N GLN A 10 14.16 19.08 43.18
CA GLN A 10 13.90 19.88 44.38
C GLN A 10 13.95 21.38 44.04
N ASN A 11 14.91 21.80 43.21
CA ASN A 11 15.00 23.19 42.72
C ASN A 11 13.75 23.69 41.98
N CYS A 12 13.02 22.84 41.24
CA CYS A 12 11.84 23.30 40.51
C CYS A 12 10.68 23.61 41.46
N LEU A 13 10.46 22.76 42.47
CA LEU A 13 9.45 23.01 43.50
C LEU A 13 9.87 24.16 44.42
N ASP A 14 11.15 24.21 44.82
CA ASP A 14 11.68 25.29 45.65
C ASP A 14 11.65 26.65 44.92
N SER A 15 11.89 26.66 43.60
CA SER A 15 11.73 27.87 42.78
C SER A 15 10.27 28.31 42.64
N TYR A 16 9.34 27.35 42.59
CA TYR A 16 7.91 27.65 42.55
C TYR A 16 7.42 28.23 43.87
N GLU A 17 7.84 27.66 45.01
CA GLU A 17 7.52 28.20 46.33
C GLU A 17 8.10 29.59 46.56
N ARG A 18 9.32 29.85 46.07
CA ARG A 18 9.89 31.20 46.08
C ARG A 18 9.10 32.18 45.23
N PHE A 19 8.56 31.73 44.09
CA PHE A 19 7.73 32.56 43.21
C PHE A 19 6.35 32.86 43.82
N CYS A 20 5.75 31.89 44.51
CA CYS A 20 4.43 32.05 45.14
C CYS A 20 4.50 32.62 46.56
N GLU A 21 5.71 32.85 47.10
CA GLU A 21 6.01 33.31 48.46
C GLU A 21 5.32 32.48 49.57
N THR A 22 4.81 31.29 49.22
CA THR A 22 3.99 30.45 50.08
C THR A 22 4.31 28.98 49.79
N HIS A 23 4.39 28.17 50.86
CA HIS A 23 4.59 26.73 50.74
C HIS A 23 3.27 26.06 50.36
N CYS A 24 2.98 25.98 49.06
CA CYS A 24 1.76 25.38 48.55
C CYS A 24 2.02 24.44 47.35
N CYS A 25 1.17 23.42 47.21
CA CYS A 25 1.28 22.47 46.11
C CYS A 25 0.97 23.13 44.76
N PRO A 26 1.80 22.97 43.70
CA PRO A 26 1.57 23.58 42.40
C PRO A 26 0.35 23.06 41.64
N ILE A 27 -0.21 21.92 42.06
CA ILE A 27 -1.38 21.30 41.42
C ILE A 27 -2.67 21.69 42.14
N CYS A 28 -2.68 21.61 43.47
CA CYS A 28 -3.91 21.78 44.26
C CYS A 28 -3.88 22.92 45.28
N ARG A 29 -2.77 23.66 45.41
CA ARG A 29 -2.56 24.79 46.34
C ARG A 29 -2.72 24.49 47.83
N ALA A 30 -2.82 23.22 48.22
CA ALA A 30 -2.79 22.81 49.62
C ALA A 30 -1.47 23.24 50.29
N GLN A 31 -1.56 23.74 51.51
CA GLN A 31 -0.42 24.30 52.27
C GLN A 31 0.35 23.21 53.04
N ASP A 32 -0.37 22.20 53.54
CA ASP A 32 0.19 21.09 54.33
C ASP A 32 0.62 19.90 53.47
N TYR A 33 1.44 20.15 52.44
CA TYR A 33 1.89 19.10 51.52
C TYR A 33 3.34 18.68 51.80
N GLU A 34 3.64 17.39 51.69
CA GLU A 34 4.99 16.85 51.89
C GLU A 34 5.69 16.57 50.55
N LYS A 35 6.99 16.84 50.50
CA LYS A 35 7.84 16.58 49.33
C LYS A 35 8.46 15.18 49.45
N ARG A 36 8.09 14.26 48.55
CA ARG A 36 8.75 12.96 48.41
C ARG A 36 9.34 12.79 47.01
N VAL A 37 10.65 12.54 46.93
CA VAL A 37 11.30 12.25 45.65
C VAL A 37 10.94 10.84 45.19
N ILE A 38 10.36 10.74 44.00
CA ILE A 38 9.93 9.48 43.40
C ILE A 38 10.89 9.14 42.25
N TYR A 39 11.56 7.98 42.32
CA TYR A 39 12.56 7.57 41.32
C TYR A 39 11.98 6.75 40.15
N PHE A 40 10.79 6.15 40.28
CA PHE A 40 10.23 5.30 39.22
C PHE A 40 9.93 6.09 37.93
N THR A 41 9.54 7.36 38.06
CA THR A 41 9.24 8.27 36.94
C THR A 41 10.48 8.55 36.09
N LYS A 42 11.66 8.62 36.71
CA LYS A 42 12.95 8.77 36.02
C LYS A 42 13.29 7.54 35.18
N SER A 43 13.11 6.34 35.74
CA SER A 43 13.30 5.10 34.99
C SER A 43 12.33 5.01 33.80
N ALA A 44 11.05 5.31 34.01
CA ALA A 44 10.04 5.36 32.96
C ALA A 44 10.36 6.40 31.87
N TYR A 45 10.83 7.59 32.26
CA TYR A 45 11.27 8.63 31.34
C TYR A 45 12.44 8.16 30.47
N TYR A 46 13.48 7.57 31.06
CA TYR A 46 14.61 7.06 30.28
C TYR A 46 14.22 5.91 29.35
N HIS A 47 13.35 4.99 29.79
CA HIS A 47 12.81 3.95 28.93
C HIS A 47 12.03 4.56 27.74
N LYS A 48 11.18 5.57 27.99
CA LYS A 48 10.45 6.28 26.92
C LYS A 48 11.39 6.97 25.95
N MET A 49 12.42 7.66 26.45
CA MET A 49 13.40 8.35 25.60
C MET A 49 14.24 7.36 24.78
N ALA A 50 14.71 6.27 25.41
CA ALA A 50 15.43 5.20 24.74
C ALA A 50 14.58 4.58 23.63
N ALA A 51 13.29 4.30 23.89
CA ALA A 51 12.38 3.77 22.89
C ALA A 51 12.19 4.73 21.70
N ARG A 52 12.10 6.05 21.93
CA ARG A 52 12.02 7.05 20.86
C ARG A 52 13.28 7.08 20.00
N ILE A 53 14.46 7.07 20.64
CA ILE A 53 15.75 7.05 19.93
C ILE A 53 15.88 5.76 19.10
N GLN A 54 15.57 4.61 19.71
CA GLN A 54 15.59 3.32 19.03
C GLN A 54 14.61 3.28 17.86
N ALA A 55 13.39 3.79 18.02
CA ALA A 55 12.40 3.87 16.94
C ALA A 55 12.88 4.77 15.79
N ALA A 56 13.44 5.94 16.09
CA ALA A 56 14.01 6.84 15.09
C ALA A 56 15.17 6.19 14.32
N TRP A 57 16.06 5.50 15.02
CA TRP A 57 17.16 4.76 14.39
C TRP A 57 16.65 3.62 13.51
N ARG A 58 15.72 2.79 14.01
CA ARG A 58 15.10 1.69 13.23
C ARG A 58 14.43 2.24 11.97
N ALA A 59 13.70 3.35 12.08
CA ALA A 59 13.06 4.00 10.94
C ALA A 59 14.09 4.56 9.94
N CYS A 60 15.20 5.15 10.40
CA CYS A 60 16.28 5.61 9.53
C CYS A 60 16.93 4.45 8.77
N LYS A 61 17.26 3.35 9.47
CA LYS A 61 17.82 2.13 8.87
C LYS A 61 16.87 1.55 7.81
N ALA A 62 15.58 1.40 8.14
CA ALA A 62 14.56 0.91 7.23
C ALA A 62 14.42 1.83 6.00
N ARG A 63 14.40 3.16 6.18
CA ARG A 63 14.35 4.11 5.06
C ARG A 63 15.55 3.96 4.12
N ARG A 64 16.77 3.84 4.66
CA ARG A 64 17.98 3.60 3.85
C ARG A 64 17.88 2.30 3.04
N GLN A 65 17.42 1.22 3.67
CA GLN A 65 17.20 -0.07 2.99
C GLN A 65 16.11 0.04 1.92
N CYS A 66 14.98 0.68 2.20
CA CYS A 66 13.90 0.91 1.24
C CYS A 66 14.36 1.71 0.02
N VAL A 67 15.22 2.73 0.19
CA VAL A 67 15.79 3.47 -0.95
C VAL A 67 16.64 2.56 -1.84
N GLN A 68 17.47 1.70 -1.27
CA GLN A 68 18.27 0.72 -2.04
C GLN A 68 17.38 -0.30 -2.75
N LEU A 69 16.35 -0.81 -2.09
CA LEU A 69 15.38 -1.73 -2.68
C LEU A 69 14.58 -1.06 -3.80
N ARG A 70 14.16 0.20 -3.66
CA ARG A 70 13.48 0.97 -4.72
C ARG A 70 14.35 1.17 -5.95
N LYS A 71 15.66 1.38 -5.78
CA LYS A 71 16.61 1.46 -6.91
C LYS A 71 16.73 0.14 -7.67
N ARG A 72 16.71 -1.00 -6.94
CA ARG A 72 16.81 -2.35 -7.51
C ARG A 72 15.49 -2.92 -8.03
N ALA A 73 14.35 -2.40 -7.55
CA ALA A 73 13.04 -2.86 -7.98
C ALA A 73 12.88 -2.63 -9.49
N THR A 74 12.67 -3.72 -10.22
CA THR A 74 12.51 -3.78 -11.68
C THR A 74 11.20 -3.16 -12.16
N ARG A 75 10.23 -2.90 -11.27
CA ARG A 75 8.93 -2.32 -11.65
C ARG A 75 8.34 -1.47 -10.51
N PRO A 76 8.47 -0.14 -10.55
CA PRO A 76 7.67 0.75 -9.70
C PRO A 76 6.20 0.59 -10.10
N MET A 77 5.34 0.24 -9.14
CA MET A 77 3.87 0.21 -9.36
C MET A 77 3.28 1.63 -9.51
N ASP A 78 4.00 2.65 -9.05
CA ASP A 78 3.59 4.05 -9.13
C ASP A 78 4.07 4.68 -10.45
N PRO A 79 3.14 5.16 -11.30
CA PRO A 79 3.46 5.84 -12.56
C PRO A 79 4.47 6.99 -12.40
N LYS A 80 4.33 7.82 -11.34
CA LYS A 80 5.18 9.00 -11.13
C LYS A 80 6.64 8.64 -10.84
N VAL A 81 6.85 7.53 -10.12
CA VAL A 81 8.19 7.03 -9.82
C VAL A 81 8.83 6.40 -11.06
N CYS A 82 8.03 5.78 -11.92
CA CYS A 82 8.50 5.27 -13.20
C CYS A 82 8.99 6.42 -14.10
N GLU A 83 8.17 7.46 -14.23
CA GLU A 83 8.48 8.67 -15.00
C GLU A 83 9.77 9.34 -14.53
N GLN A 84 9.91 9.62 -13.23
CA GLN A 84 11.12 10.22 -12.68
C GLN A 84 12.39 9.38 -12.94
N ARG A 85 12.29 8.05 -12.86
CA ARG A 85 13.41 7.16 -13.16
C ARG A 85 13.77 7.15 -14.64
N LEU A 86 12.78 7.17 -15.51
CA LEU A 86 12.98 7.25 -16.96
C LEU A 86 13.67 8.57 -17.31
N LEU A 87 13.16 9.70 -16.80
CA LEU A 87 13.75 11.03 -17.02
C LEU A 87 15.20 11.09 -16.53
N HIS A 88 15.49 10.57 -15.34
CA HIS A 88 16.87 10.52 -14.83
C HIS A 88 17.80 9.71 -15.74
N ARG A 89 17.33 8.59 -16.31
CA ARG A 89 18.11 7.79 -17.26
C ARG A 89 18.38 8.55 -18.56
N ILE A 90 17.34 9.16 -19.14
CA ILE A 90 17.44 9.98 -20.35
C ILE A 90 18.42 11.14 -20.13
N HIS A 91 18.32 11.83 -19.00
CA HIS A 91 19.26 12.90 -18.64
C HIS A 91 20.71 12.41 -18.57
N GLY A 92 20.95 11.22 -18.01
CA GLY A 92 22.27 10.60 -17.98
C GLY A 92 22.83 10.35 -19.39
N LEU A 93 22.02 9.76 -20.27
CA LEU A 93 22.40 9.51 -21.66
C LEU A 93 22.65 10.81 -22.43
N SER A 94 21.77 11.80 -22.28
CA SER A 94 21.90 13.12 -22.91
C SER A 94 23.19 13.82 -22.48
N SER A 95 23.54 13.75 -21.19
CA SER A 95 24.80 14.29 -20.67
C SER A 95 26.02 13.59 -21.28
N SER A 96 25.97 12.26 -21.45
CA SER A 96 27.02 11.48 -22.12
C SER A 96 27.17 11.84 -23.59
N VAL A 97 26.07 12.02 -24.33
CA VAL A 97 26.10 12.45 -25.74
C VAL A 97 26.70 13.84 -25.88
N ILE A 98 26.28 14.81 -25.05
CA ILE A 98 26.85 16.17 -25.03
C ILE A 98 28.36 16.12 -24.75
N HIS A 99 28.80 15.25 -23.85
CA HIS A 99 30.22 15.07 -23.57
C HIS A 99 30.98 14.55 -24.80
N LEU A 100 30.43 13.54 -25.50
CA LEU A 100 31.02 12.99 -26.73
C LEU A 100 31.12 14.03 -27.86
N CYS A 101 30.08 14.84 -28.05
CA CYS A 101 30.09 15.94 -29.01
C CYS A 101 31.14 17.01 -28.65
N ARG A 102 31.38 17.25 -27.35
CA ARG A 102 32.40 18.21 -26.89
C ARG A 102 33.83 17.66 -26.94
N SER A 103 34.01 16.34 -26.85
CA SER A 103 35.33 15.70 -26.90
C SER A 103 35.87 15.51 -28.32
N GLY A 104 35.19 16.00 -29.36
CA GLY A 104 35.63 15.90 -30.75
C GLY A 104 35.48 14.49 -31.34
N ALA A 105 34.54 13.69 -30.83
CA ALA A 105 34.17 12.43 -31.49
C ALA A 105 33.68 12.72 -32.92
N HIS A 106 33.99 11.82 -33.85
CA HIS A 106 33.56 11.96 -35.25
C HIS A 106 32.03 12.02 -35.31
N ASP A 107 31.49 12.93 -36.13
CA ASP A 107 30.03 13.12 -36.28
C ASP A 107 29.31 11.80 -36.62
N ASP A 108 29.98 10.87 -37.29
CA ASP A 108 29.48 9.54 -37.61
C ASP A 108 29.18 8.65 -36.39
N GLU A 109 29.96 8.76 -35.32
CA GLU A 109 29.78 7.97 -34.09
C GLU A 109 28.57 8.50 -33.30
N VAL A 110 28.43 9.82 -33.22
CA VAL A 110 27.26 10.47 -32.62
C VAL A 110 26.00 10.13 -33.43
N ALA A 111 26.08 10.19 -34.76
CA ALA A 111 24.98 9.81 -35.64
C ALA A 111 24.58 8.34 -35.48
N GLN A 112 25.55 7.44 -35.29
CA GLN A 112 25.27 6.02 -35.05
C GLN A 112 24.51 5.79 -33.73
N ILE A 113 24.93 6.46 -32.66
CA ILE A 113 24.24 6.36 -31.35
C ILE A 113 22.80 6.86 -31.44
N LEU A 114 22.56 7.95 -32.16
CA LEU A 114 21.21 8.48 -32.36
C LEU A 114 20.32 7.50 -33.14
N ARG A 115 20.85 6.90 -34.21
CA ARG A 115 20.14 5.86 -34.97
C ARG A 115 19.78 4.64 -34.11
N GLU A 116 20.69 4.19 -33.25
CA GLU A 116 20.43 3.08 -32.34
C GLU A 116 19.34 3.42 -31.30
N ALA A 117 19.31 4.66 -30.82
CA ALA A 117 18.27 5.13 -29.93
C ALA A 117 16.90 5.17 -30.62
N ASP A 118 16.82 5.69 -31.83
CA ASP A 118 15.58 5.74 -32.62
C ASP A 118 15.04 4.33 -32.90
N GLN A 119 15.92 3.41 -33.32
CA GLN A 119 15.55 2.01 -33.55
C GLN A 119 15.02 1.32 -32.28
N ALA A 120 15.63 1.60 -31.11
CA ALA A 120 15.16 1.05 -29.84
C ALA A 120 13.80 1.63 -29.39
N MET A 121 13.53 2.90 -29.70
CA MET A 121 12.22 3.52 -29.46
C MET A 121 11.14 2.88 -30.34
N GLU A 122 11.42 2.69 -31.63
CA GLU A 122 10.47 2.09 -32.57
C GLU A 122 10.13 0.63 -32.21
N GLN A 123 11.11 -0.15 -31.75
CA GLN A 123 10.88 -1.49 -31.21
C GLN A 123 9.99 -1.47 -29.96
N SER A 124 10.18 -0.48 -29.08
CA SER A 124 9.39 -0.33 -27.85
C SER A 124 7.94 0.06 -28.17
N GLU A 125 7.74 0.99 -29.11
CA GLU A 125 6.43 1.41 -29.58
C GLU A 125 5.67 0.24 -30.23
N SER A 126 6.34 -0.51 -31.11
CA SER A 126 5.77 -1.71 -31.74
C SER A 126 5.34 -2.77 -30.70
N ALA A 127 6.17 -3.02 -29.69
CA ALA A 127 5.83 -3.95 -28.61
C ALA A 127 4.64 -3.45 -27.76
N MET A 128 4.58 -2.15 -27.48
CA MET A 128 3.48 -1.52 -26.75
C MET A 128 2.16 -1.59 -27.55
N HIS A 129 2.21 -1.32 -28.85
CA HIS A 129 1.06 -1.44 -29.73
C HIS A 129 0.52 -2.88 -29.78
N GLN A 130 1.40 -3.88 -29.86
CA GLN A 130 0.98 -5.30 -29.80
C GLN A 130 0.31 -5.67 -28.47
N LEU A 131 0.77 -5.12 -27.35
CA LEU A 131 0.15 -5.32 -26.04
C LEU A 131 -1.20 -4.61 -25.95
N ASP A 132 -1.33 -3.41 -26.49
CA ASP A 132 -2.59 -2.67 -26.51
C ASP A 132 -3.64 -3.40 -27.36
N LEU A 133 -3.27 -3.94 -28.53
CA LEU A 133 -4.15 -4.80 -29.32
C LEU A 133 -4.61 -6.06 -28.55
N LYS A 134 -3.72 -6.70 -27.78
CA LYS A 134 -4.09 -7.83 -26.91
C LYS A 134 -5.01 -7.41 -25.77
N LEU A 135 -4.74 -6.27 -25.14
CA LEU A 135 -5.57 -5.72 -24.08
C LEU A 135 -6.94 -5.26 -24.59
N ASN A 136 -7.03 -4.66 -25.77
CA ASN A 136 -8.29 -4.26 -26.38
C ASN A 136 -9.11 -5.47 -26.81
N ARG A 137 -8.48 -6.56 -27.28
CA ARG A 137 -9.19 -7.85 -27.45
C ARG A 137 -9.73 -8.40 -26.11
N MET A 138 -9.02 -8.19 -25.00
CA MET A 138 -9.49 -8.60 -23.67
C MET A 138 -10.57 -7.67 -23.11
N LYS A 139 -10.49 -6.37 -23.36
CA LYS A 139 -11.49 -5.36 -22.94
C LYS A 139 -12.79 -5.48 -23.72
N HIS A 140 -12.76 -5.79 -25.02
CA HIS A 140 -13.97 -6.13 -25.79
C HIS A 140 -14.67 -7.43 -25.33
N SER A 141 -14.19 -8.10 -24.29
CA SER A 141 -14.93 -9.19 -23.62
C SER A 141 -15.94 -8.70 -22.58
N GLU A 142 -16.23 -7.40 -22.50
CA GLU A 142 -17.21 -6.81 -21.57
C GLU A 142 -18.66 -7.24 -21.87
N ASP A 143 -18.96 -7.70 -23.09
CA ASP A 143 -20.26 -8.29 -23.49
C ASP A 143 -20.21 -9.82 -23.76
N VAL A 144 -19.08 -10.48 -23.49
CA VAL A 144 -18.97 -11.92 -23.70
C VAL A 144 -19.45 -12.65 -22.46
N ILE A 145 -20.62 -13.29 -22.56
CA ILE A 145 -21.06 -14.35 -21.66
C ILE A 145 -19.90 -15.35 -21.55
N LEU A 146 -19.31 -15.50 -20.36
CA LEU A 146 -18.28 -16.51 -20.12
C LEU A 146 -18.79 -17.85 -20.62
N SER A 147 -17.99 -18.53 -21.43
CA SER A 147 -18.32 -19.84 -21.94
C SER A 147 -18.58 -20.79 -20.74
N PRO A 148 -19.52 -21.75 -20.84
CA PRO A 148 -19.75 -22.77 -19.81
C PRO A 148 -18.46 -23.48 -19.35
N THR A 149 -17.45 -23.57 -20.22
CA THR A 149 -16.13 -24.14 -19.92
C THR A 149 -15.31 -23.28 -18.95
N GLU A 150 -15.41 -21.95 -19.03
CA GLU A 150 -14.70 -21.01 -18.16
C GLU A 150 -15.30 -20.99 -16.75
N TRP A 151 -16.64 -21.06 -16.65
CA TRP A 151 -17.30 -21.22 -15.35
C TRP A 151 -17.00 -22.57 -14.70
N SER A 152 -16.92 -23.65 -15.49
CA SER A 152 -16.45 -24.95 -15.01
C SER A 152 -15.03 -24.87 -14.42
N HIS A 153 -14.13 -24.09 -15.03
CA HIS A 153 -12.79 -23.88 -14.47
C HIS A 153 -12.82 -23.11 -13.15
N ALA A 154 -13.60 -22.02 -13.10
CA ALA A 154 -13.77 -21.23 -11.87
C ALA A 154 -14.38 -22.06 -10.74
N TRP A 155 -15.33 -22.94 -11.06
CA TRP A 155 -15.96 -23.87 -10.12
C TRP A 155 -14.96 -24.89 -9.56
N ARG A 156 -14.18 -25.56 -10.42
CA ARG A 156 -13.12 -26.49 -9.97
C ARG A 156 -12.08 -25.79 -9.09
N SER A 157 -11.73 -24.56 -9.44
CA SER A 157 -10.80 -23.73 -8.65
C SER A 157 -11.38 -23.36 -7.28
N HIS A 158 -12.68 -23.05 -7.22
CA HIS A 158 -13.39 -22.85 -5.96
C HIS A 158 -13.39 -24.12 -5.09
N LEU A 159 -13.73 -25.29 -5.66
CA LEU A 159 -13.72 -26.56 -4.95
C LEU A 159 -12.34 -26.88 -4.34
N ARG A 160 -11.25 -26.68 -5.10
CA ARG A 160 -9.87 -26.87 -4.60
C ARG A 160 -9.52 -25.98 -3.41
N ARG A 161 -10.12 -24.78 -3.33
CA ARG A 161 -9.86 -23.84 -2.22
C ARG A 161 -10.57 -24.26 -0.93
N GLY A 162 -11.61 -25.08 -1.00
CA GLY A 162 -12.26 -25.67 0.17
C GLY A 162 -12.85 -24.65 1.15
N THR A 163 -13.27 -23.47 0.67
CA THR A 163 -13.83 -22.45 1.56
C THR A 163 -15.21 -22.88 2.05
N SER A 164 -15.36 -23.14 3.36
CA SER A 164 -16.61 -23.54 4.03
C SER A 164 -17.43 -22.36 4.59
N THR A 165 -16.88 -21.15 4.52
CA THR A 165 -17.45 -19.93 5.09
C THR A 165 -17.36 -18.77 4.12
N CYS A 166 -18.29 -17.82 4.22
CA CYS A 166 -18.24 -16.56 3.49
C CYS A 166 -17.12 -15.66 4.01
N PRO A 167 -16.13 -15.24 3.19
CA PRO A 167 -15.00 -14.44 3.68
C PRO A 167 -15.35 -12.99 4.05
N ILE A 168 -16.56 -12.53 3.75
CA ILE A 168 -17.04 -11.19 4.13
C ILE A 168 -17.66 -11.20 5.53
N CYS A 169 -18.58 -12.13 5.80
CA CYS A 169 -19.31 -12.19 7.07
C CYS A 169 -18.84 -13.28 8.03
N LEU A 170 -17.90 -14.13 7.60
CA LEU A 170 -17.33 -15.26 8.35
C LEU A 170 -18.33 -16.33 8.79
N CYS A 171 -19.57 -16.30 8.27
CA CYS A 171 -20.58 -17.32 8.53
C CYS A 171 -20.40 -18.52 7.58
N THR A 172 -20.76 -19.72 8.05
CA THR A 172 -20.84 -20.94 7.24
C THR A 172 -21.89 -20.82 6.13
N TRP A 173 -21.74 -21.63 5.09
CA TRP A 173 -22.77 -21.74 4.04
C TRP A 173 -24.06 -22.30 4.63
N THR A 174 -25.18 -21.68 4.28
CA THR A 174 -26.52 -22.11 4.73
C THR A 174 -27.46 -22.11 3.54
N ALA A 175 -28.44 -23.02 3.56
CA ALA A 175 -29.50 -23.14 2.56
C ALA A 175 -30.23 -21.82 2.28
N ASN A 176 -30.40 -21.02 3.35
CA ASN A 176 -31.20 -19.80 3.35
C ASN A 176 -30.45 -18.58 2.79
N ARG A 177 -29.20 -18.73 2.34
CA ARG A 177 -28.42 -17.62 1.79
C ARG A 177 -27.88 -17.97 0.41
N GLU A 178 -28.30 -17.20 -0.59
CA GLU A 178 -27.78 -17.32 -1.95
C GLU A 178 -26.28 -17.07 -2.00
N ARG A 179 -25.56 -17.92 -2.75
CA ARG A 179 -24.11 -17.83 -2.97
C ARG A 179 -23.84 -17.28 -4.36
N VAL A 180 -22.70 -16.61 -4.52
CA VAL A 180 -22.22 -16.11 -5.81
C VAL A 180 -20.76 -16.53 -5.98
N LEU A 181 -20.45 -17.15 -7.13
CA LEU A 181 -19.10 -17.42 -7.60
C LEU A 181 -18.64 -16.26 -8.50
N LEU A 182 -17.46 -15.75 -8.23
CA LEU A 182 -16.82 -14.76 -9.07
C LEU A 182 -15.97 -15.45 -10.16
N SER A 183 -15.77 -14.78 -11.29
CA SER A 183 -14.86 -15.24 -12.36
C SER A 183 -13.42 -15.50 -11.85
N CYS A 184 -13.02 -14.84 -10.77
CA CYS A 184 -11.75 -15.08 -10.08
C CYS A 184 -11.76 -16.29 -9.12
N SER A 185 -12.77 -17.17 -9.21
CA SER A 185 -12.95 -18.40 -8.43
C SER A 185 -13.20 -18.21 -6.92
N HIS A 186 -13.63 -17.04 -6.48
CA HIS A 186 -13.97 -16.77 -5.08
C HIS A 186 -15.48 -16.76 -4.87
N THR A 187 -15.95 -17.26 -3.73
CA THR A 187 -17.38 -17.33 -3.41
C THR A 187 -17.76 -16.48 -2.20
N PHE A 188 -18.95 -15.89 -2.27
CA PHE A 188 -19.51 -15.04 -1.22
C PHE A 188 -21.02 -15.26 -1.12
N HIS A 189 -21.64 -14.86 0.00
CA HIS A 189 -23.08 -14.63 0.00
C HIS A 189 -23.39 -13.45 -0.92
N LYS A 190 -24.45 -13.57 -1.72
CA LYS A 190 -24.91 -12.52 -2.63
C LYS A 190 -25.09 -11.18 -1.90
N VAL A 191 -25.83 -11.21 -0.79
CA VAL A 191 -26.11 -10.02 0.04
C VAL A 191 -24.83 -9.40 0.62
N CYS A 192 -23.86 -10.22 1.01
CA CYS A 192 -22.59 -9.71 1.55
C CYS A 192 -21.77 -9.01 0.48
N LEU A 193 -21.75 -9.56 -0.74
CA LEU A 193 -21.03 -8.99 -1.86
C LEU A 193 -21.69 -7.68 -2.32
N GLU A 194 -23.01 -7.67 -2.52
CA GLU A 194 -23.78 -6.49 -2.95
C GLU A 194 -23.62 -5.32 -1.98
N ARG A 195 -23.66 -5.57 -0.67
CA ARG A 195 -23.39 -4.54 0.34
C ARG A 195 -21.99 -3.98 0.25
N LEU A 196 -20.99 -4.84 0.02
CA LEU A 196 -19.61 -4.41 -0.10
C LEU A 196 -19.40 -3.54 -1.36
N GLU A 197 -20.04 -3.91 -2.46
CA GLU A 197 -20.04 -3.12 -3.69
C GLU A 197 -20.68 -1.75 -3.49
N LEU A 198 -21.85 -1.71 -2.83
CA LEU A 198 -22.53 -0.46 -2.48
C LEU A 198 -21.64 0.45 -1.62
N MET A 199 -21.03 -0.08 -0.57
CA MET A 199 -20.12 0.68 0.30
C MET A 199 -18.90 1.23 -0.44
N ARG A 200 -18.39 0.49 -1.44
CA ARG A 200 -17.27 0.92 -2.27
C ARG A 200 -17.68 1.91 -3.37
N GLY A 201 -18.95 1.89 -3.77
CA GLY A 201 -19.55 2.82 -4.72
C GLY A 201 -19.86 4.22 -4.18
N GLN A 202 -19.78 4.43 -2.86
CA GLN A 202 -20.20 5.68 -2.20
C GLN A 202 -19.07 6.70 -1.95
N THR A 203 -17.93 6.63 -2.65
CA THR A 203 -16.84 7.59 -2.43
C THR A 203 -17.05 8.89 -3.22
N SER A 204 -17.47 9.93 -2.49
CA SER A 204 -17.26 11.39 -2.67
C SER A 204 -17.61 12.02 -4.03
N ASP A 205 -18.24 13.21 -3.94
CA ASP A 205 -18.69 14.14 -4.99
C ASP A 205 -17.64 14.61 -6.04
N ASP A 206 -16.58 13.84 -6.29
CA ASP A 206 -15.53 14.13 -7.27
C ASP A 206 -15.78 13.32 -8.54
N GLU A 207 -16.43 13.98 -9.51
CA GLU A 207 -17.19 13.46 -10.65
C GLU A 207 -16.44 12.70 -11.76
N GLN A 208 -15.24 12.13 -11.59
CA GLN A 208 -14.53 11.52 -12.73
C GLN A 208 -13.79 10.20 -12.54
N GLN A 209 -13.81 9.55 -11.37
CA GLN A 209 -13.13 8.25 -11.23
C GLN A 209 -14.12 7.07 -11.31
N PRO A 210 -14.04 6.17 -12.33
CA PRO A 210 -14.88 4.99 -12.36
C PRO A 210 -14.58 4.10 -11.15
N VAL A 211 -15.62 3.76 -10.37
CA VAL A 211 -15.48 2.89 -9.20
C VAL A 211 -15.09 1.50 -9.66
N ILE A 212 -13.83 1.13 -9.44
CA ILE A 212 -13.33 -0.20 -9.77
C ILE A 212 -13.80 -1.19 -8.71
N ILE A 213 -14.87 -1.92 -9.03
CA ILE A 213 -15.33 -3.04 -8.21
C ILE A 213 -14.31 -4.19 -8.30
N SER A 214 -13.68 -4.51 -7.17
CA SER A 214 -12.62 -5.53 -7.07
C SER A 214 -12.92 -6.62 -6.04
N CYS A 215 -12.48 -7.85 -6.32
CA CYS A 215 -12.70 -8.99 -5.44
C CYS A 215 -12.04 -8.76 -4.06
N PRO A 216 -12.72 -9.05 -2.94
CA PRO A 216 -12.18 -8.86 -1.58
C PRO A 216 -10.91 -9.65 -1.30
N ILE A 217 -10.76 -10.81 -1.96
CA ILE A 217 -9.69 -11.76 -1.65
C ILE A 217 -8.49 -11.53 -2.56
N CYS A 218 -8.70 -11.54 -3.89
CA CYS A 218 -7.60 -11.43 -4.86
C CYS A 218 -7.46 -10.05 -5.51
N ARG A 219 -8.35 -9.08 -5.19
CA ARG A 219 -8.34 -7.73 -5.76
C ARG A 219 -8.51 -7.66 -7.28
N TRP A 220 -8.94 -8.76 -7.91
CA TRP A 220 -9.28 -8.79 -9.33
C TRP A 220 -10.42 -7.80 -9.61
N ALA A 221 -10.18 -6.85 -10.51
CA ALA A 221 -11.15 -5.84 -10.95
C ALA A 221 -12.10 -6.38 -12.03
N GLY A 222 -13.35 -5.89 -12.07
CA GLY A 222 -14.28 -6.23 -13.16
C GLY A 222 -14.64 -7.72 -13.19
N TYR A 223 -14.86 -8.33 -12.03
CA TYR A 223 -15.25 -9.73 -11.97
C TYR A 223 -16.70 -9.95 -12.43
N ARG A 224 -16.97 -11.10 -13.05
CA ARG A 224 -18.33 -11.55 -13.37
C ARG A 224 -18.89 -12.41 -12.24
N LYS A 225 -20.21 -12.49 -12.13
CA LYS A 225 -20.94 -13.17 -11.04
C LYS A 225 -21.78 -14.31 -11.59
N LEU A 226 -21.65 -15.50 -11.02
CA LEU A 226 -22.53 -16.64 -11.26
C LEU A 226 -23.25 -16.99 -9.96
N LYS A 227 -24.58 -17.07 -10.00
CA LYS A 227 -25.39 -17.48 -8.83
C LYS A 227 -25.23 -18.99 -8.61
N ILE A 228 -25.02 -19.39 -7.36
CA ILE A 228 -24.95 -20.79 -6.94
C ILE A 228 -26.07 -21.04 -5.91
N PRO A 229 -26.87 -22.10 -6.04
CA PRO A 229 -27.85 -22.47 -5.02
C PRO A 229 -27.20 -22.77 -3.65
N GLY A 230 -27.94 -22.48 -2.57
CA GLY A 230 -27.45 -22.42 -1.18
C GLY A 230 -27.19 -23.78 -0.49
N LEU A 231 -27.56 -24.88 -1.11
CA LEU A 231 -27.17 -26.25 -0.74
C LEU A 231 -26.64 -26.92 -2.00
N ASP A 232 -25.70 -27.84 -1.84
CA ASP A 232 -25.07 -28.58 -2.94
C ASP A 232 -26.11 -29.42 -3.70
N GLY A 233 -26.86 -28.75 -4.57
CA GLY A 233 -27.62 -29.35 -5.64
C GLY A 233 -26.75 -29.31 -6.88
N LEU A 234 -26.14 -30.47 -7.17
CA LEU A 234 -25.82 -30.97 -8.50
C LEU A 234 -26.15 -29.98 -9.63
N LEU A 235 -25.14 -29.46 -10.30
CA LEU A 235 -25.23 -29.00 -11.69
C LEU A 235 -23.82 -28.75 -12.22
N LEU A 236 -23.25 -29.82 -12.77
CA LEU A 236 -22.33 -29.89 -13.93
C LEU A 236 -21.65 -31.28 -13.89
N ASP A 237 -22.45 -32.31 -14.12
CA ASP A 237 -22.00 -33.42 -14.96
C ASP A 237 -22.26 -33.01 -16.42
#